data_AF-A0A972CGW4-F1
#
_entry.id   AF-A0A972CGW4-F1
#
_cell.length_a   1.000
_cell.length_b   1.000
_cell.length_c   1.000
_cell.angle_alpha   90.00
_cell.angle_beta   90.00
_cell.angle_gamma   90.00
#
_symmetry.space_group_name_H-M   'P 1'
#
loop_
_entity.id
_entity.type
_entity.pdbx_description
1 polymer ?
#
loop_
_entity_poly.entity_id
_entity_poly.type
_entity_poly.pdbx_seq_one_letter_code
_entity_poly.pdbx_strand_id
1 'polypeptide(L)'
;KCSDRIKSYYKATYEDRLVDVLYYFWVKTLTCEKCNAEVPLYKSSIFSKNAYPSRKPEAQSICPYCNEINEIKYSDKVTTCRHCNKTYNPQKGNVERADYICPGCGNRERIVDYVRRKEAILPQRMYAKMIIDDAGNKYYSKIDDFDLELYAKAEDELSQYLSFIPDDPIHEGINTNQILNYQYKRWSEMFNSRQLLSFAILSKAICEIKDSDIRRLFAVLMSGTLEFNNMFCSFKGEGTGAVRPLFHNHILKNELMPLEANVWGVKSSSGGFSAFFETRVLRAMEYKENPFEIKIGDNDRADRHYLRNCKIKTSTTTNLEEWDVGRPLILCKDSSEIGLPSKSVDLVLTDPPFFDNVNYSELADFFFVWLKKLNIGIDKATEVSTRVSGEVQDDDPIRFEEKLCDVFRESNRVLKDTGSLIFTYHHSRVDGWVSVYNAIHGAGFQISQVIPIKAEMSVSVSIQAAKMPINYNLVFVCRKIGFNSSGKAYPIDEAIKDINDIFQKMNDKGLNFSKGDRTVLLYGHALKYLSFKGLRNVTT
;
A
#
# COMPACT_ATOMS: atom_id res chain seq x y z
N LYS A 1 -23.45 4.13 16.97
CA LYS A 1 -24.27 2.88 16.96
C LYS A 1 -23.40 1.62 16.88
N CYS A 2 -22.42 1.51 15.97
CA CYS A 2 -21.54 0.33 15.87
C CYS A 2 -20.29 0.35 16.77
N SER A 3 -19.85 1.53 17.25
CA SER A 3 -18.60 1.70 18.01
C SER A 3 -18.50 0.79 19.25
N ASP A 4 -19.46 0.88 20.16
CA ASP A 4 -19.39 0.17 21.44
C ASP A 4 -19.37 -1.35 21.26
N ARG A 5 -20.12 -1.84 20.26
CA ARG A 5 -20.16 -3.26 19.92
C ARG A 5 -18.80 -3.75 19.43
N ILE A 6 -18.19 -3.06 18.47
CA ILE A 6 -16.87 -3.45 17.94
C ILE A 6 -15.83 -3.37 19.06
N LYS A 7 -15.82 -2.28 19.85
CA LYS A 7 -14.90 -2.11 20.98
C LYS A 7 -15.04 -3.19 22.03
N SER A 8 -16.24 -3.76 22.22
CA SER A 8 -16.46 -4.80 23.23
C SER A 8 -15.67 -6.10 22.95
N TYR A 9 -15.27 -6.35 21.70
CA TYR A 9 -14.42 -7.50 21.31
C TYR A 9 -12.91 -7.26 21.46
N TYR A 10 -12.51 -6.04 21.82
CA TYR A 10 -11.12 -5.64 21.99
C TYR A 10 -10.86 -5.17 23.43
N LYS A 11 -11.26 -6.01 24.38
CA LYS A 11 -11.07 -5.80 25.82
C LYS A 11 -10.16 -6.86 26.40
N ALA A 12 -9.52 -6.54 27.51
CA ALA A 12 -8.77 -7.46 28.35
C ALA A 12 -8.88 -7.02 29.82
N THR A 13 -8.57 -7.93 30.74
CA THR A 13 -8.47 -7.63 32.17
C THR A 13 -7.02 -7.26 32.53
N TYR A 14 -6.85 -6.14 33.23
CA TYR A 14 -5.57 -5.69 33.77
C TYR A 14 -5.79 -5.04 35.14
N GLU A 15 -5.13 -5.54 36.18
CA GLU A 15 -5.30 -5.07 37.56
C GLU A 15 -6.78 -4.98 37.98
N ASP A 16 -7.54 -6.05 37.71
CA ASP A 16 -8.97 -6.18 37.98
C ASP A 16 -9.88 -5.16 37.28
N ARG A 17 -9.38 -4.50 36.22
CA ARG A 17 -10.14 -3.56 35.39
C ARG A 17 -10.18 -4.01 33.94
N LEU A 18 -11.27 -3.66 33.25
CA LEU A 18 -11.36 -3.81 31.80
C LEU A 18 -10.60 -2.67 31.12
N VAL A 19 -9.59 -3.04 30.34
CA VAL A 19 -8.78 -2.14 29.53
C VAL A 19 -8.94 -2.45 28.04
N ASP A 20 -8.53 -1.50 27.20
CA ASP A 20 -8.54 -1.70 25.75
C ASP A 20 -7.33 -2.52 25.31
N VAL A 21 -7.56 -3.44 24.37
CA VAL A 21 -6.49 -4.11 23.65
C VAL A 21 -6.16 -3.30 22.40
N LEU A 22 -4.89 -2.91 22.27
CA LEU A 22 -4.37 -2.27 21.06
C LEU A 22 -4.13 -3.31 19.97
N TYR A 23 -3.44 -4.39 20.33
CA TYR A 23 -3.00 -5.42 19.41
C TYR A 23 -3.04 -6.81 20.02
N TYR A 24 -3.53 -7.78 19.25
CA TYR A 24 -3.29 -9.20 19.49
C TYR A 24 -2.21 -9.69 18.54
N PHE A 25 -1.22 -10.40 19.08
CA PHE A 25 -0.16 -11.02 18.30
C PHE A 25 -0.51 -12.47 18.01
N TRP A 26 -0.50 -12.81 16.72
CA TRP A 26 -0.83 -14.14 16.22
C TRP A 26 0.38 -14.82 15.60
N VAL A 27 0.40 -16.14 15.64
CA VAL A 27 1.40 -16.95 14.94
C VAL A 27 0.70 -18.05 14.16
N LYS A 28 1.13 -18.27 12.92
CA LYS A 28 0.70 -19.43 12.13
C LYS A 28 1.40 -20.68 12.64
N THR A 29 0.69 -21.80 12.68
CA THR A 29 1.20 -23.07 13.16
C THR A 29 1.06 -24.14 12.08
N LEU A 30 1.86 -25.19 12.19
CA LEU A 30 1.72 -26.41 11.40
C LEU A 30 2.00 -27.64 12.27
N THR A 31 1.53 -28.80 11.84
CA THR A 31 1.84 -30.07 12.51
C THR A 31 2.98 -30.77 11.77
N CYS A 32 4.09 -31.01 12.46
CA CYS A 32 5.25 -31.68 11.86
C CYS A 32 4.92 -33.13 11.52
N GLU A 33 5.02 -33.52 10.25
CA GLU A 33 4.68 -34.88 9.80
C GLU A 33 5.64 -35.97 10.29
N LYS A 34 6.80 -35.61 10.87
CA LYS A 34 7.77 -36.57 11.42
C LYS A 34 7.55 -36.92 12.88
N CYS A 35 7.08 -35.96 13.69
CA CYS A 35 6.95 -36.15 15.15
C CYS A 35 5.60 -35.71 15.72
N ASN A 36 4.68 -35.25 14.86
CA ASN A 36 3.34 -34.75 15.20
C ASN A 36 3.31 -33.54 16.16
N ALA A 37 4.46 -32.93 16.46
CA ALA A 37 4.51 -31.71 17.25
C ALA A 37 3.93 -30.52 16.48
N GLU A 38 3.18 -29.67 17.17
CA GLU A 38 2.84 -28.32 16.68
C GLU A 38 4.12 -27.49 16.56
N VAL A 39 4.30 -26.84 15.41
CA VAL A 39 5.41 -25.94 15.12
C VAL A 39 4.85 -24.53 14.93
N PRO A 40 5.00 -23.63 15.91
CA PRO A 40 4.67 -22.22 15.72
C PRO A 40 5.73 -21.54 14.85
N LEU A 41 5.32 -20.86 13.78
CA LEU A 41 6.19 -20.29 12.76
C LEU A 41 6.78 -18.93 13.14
N TYR A 42 7.40 -18.88 14.32
CA TYR A 42 8.15 -17.71 14.77
C TYR A 42 9.38 -17.48 13.89
N LYS A 43 9.53 -16.27 13.32
CA LYS A 43 10.78 -15.83 12.67
C LYS A 43 11.88 -15.53 13.69
N SER A 44 11.46 -15.01 14.84
CA SER A 44 12.27 -14.78 16.03
C SER A 44 11.38 -14.90 17.25
N SER A 45 11.98 -15.14 18.42
CA SER A 45 11.25 -15.05 19.69
C SER A 45 10.88 -13.60 20.04
N ILE A 46 11.62 -12.61 19.50
CA ILE A 46 11.26 -11.19 19.60
C ILE A 46 10.00 -10.92 18.77
N PHE A 47 8.95 -10.43 19.42
CA PHE A 47 7.68 -10.09 18.75
C PHE A 47 7.33 -8.61 18.84
N SER A 48 7.89 -7.88 19.83
CA SER A 48 7.75 -6.44 19.92
C SER A 48 9.10 -5.76 20.10
N LYS A 49 9.23 -4.58 19.50
CA LYS A 49 10.42 -3.72 19.48
C LYS A 49 10.03 -2.27 19.15
N ASN A 50 10.94 -1.33 19.37
CA ASN A 50 10.80 0.00 18.78
C ASN A 50 11.05 -0.02 17.26
N ALA A 51 10.48 0.94 16.52
CA ALA A 51 10.79 1.13 15.10
C ALA A 51 12.28 1.47 14.85
N TYR A 52 12.96 2.05 15.85
CA TYR A 52 14.38 2.37 15.84
C TYR A 52 15.12 1.65 16.97
N PRO A 53 15.30 0.31 16.88
CA PRO A 53 15.84 -0.48 17.98
C PRO A 53 17.31 -0.15 18.31
N SER A 54 18.03 0.51 17.40
CA SER A 54 19.38 1.02 17.68
C SER A 54 19.39 2.21 18.65
N ARG A 55 18.28 2.96 18.75
CA ARG A 55 18.13 4.10 19.65
C ARG A 55 17.32 3.76 20.91
N LYS A 56 16.32 2.89 20.77
CA LYS A 56 15.45 2.41 21.85
C LYS A 56 15.49 0.88 21.84
N PRO A 57 16.46 0.27 22.54
CA PRO A 57 16.76 -1.15 22.42
C PRO A 57 15.74 -2.06 23.12
N GLU A 58 14.83 -1.53 23.93
CA GLU A 58 13.84 -2.31 24.66
C GLU A 58 12.94 -3.11 23.70
N ALA A 59 12.73 -4.37 24.03
CA ALA A 59 11.97 -5.31 23.22
C ALA A 59 11.29 -6.36 24.11
N GLN A 60 10.34 -7.08 23.52
CA GLN A 60 9.63 -8.19 24.17
C GLN A 60 9.89 -9.48 23.40
N SER A 61 10.23 -10.54 24.13
CA SER A 61 10.38 -11.89 23.58
C SER A 61 9.47 -12.90 24.24
N ILE A 62 8.97 -13.84 23.44
CA ILE A 62 8.21 -15.00 23.90
C ILE A 62 9.17 -16.16 24.20
N CYS A 63 9.07 -16.77 25.38
CA CYS A 63 9.89 -17.93 25.71
C CYS A 63 9.43 -19.16 24.90
N PRO A 64 10.32 -19.82 24.14
CA PRO A 64 9.94 -20.95 23.29
C PRO A 64 9.53 -22.21 24.09
N TYR A 65 9.77 -22.24 25.40
CA TYR A 65 9.50 -23.40 26.24
C TYR A 65 8.22 -23.30 27.08
N CYS A 66 7.79 -22.09 27.45
CA CYS A 66 6.66 -21.89 28.35
C CYS A 66 5.76 -20.70 27.97
N ASN A 67 6.04 -20.04 26.84
CA ASN A 67 5.30 -18.88 26.34
C ASN A 67 5.25 -17.69 27.33
N GLU A 68 6.22 -17.59 28.25
CA GLU A 68 6.39 -16.40 29.08
C GLU A 68 6.89 -15.21 28.25
N ILE A 69 6.31 -14.03 28.49
CA ILE A 69 6.81 -12.78 27.90
C ILE A 69 7.98 -12.29 28.75
N ASN A 70 9.10 -11.97 28.11
CA ASN A 70 10.30 -11.49 28.75
C ASN A 70 10.70 -10.14 28.17
N GLU A 71 11.01 -9.20 29.06
CA GLU A 71 11.64 -7.94 28.69
C GLU A 71 13.11 -8.18 28.41
N ILE A 72 13.57 -7.72 27.24
CA ILE A 72 14.93 -7.93 26.75
C ILE A 72 15.42 -6.68 26.02
N LYS A 73 16.69 -6.70 25.59
CA LYS A 73 17.20 -5.78 24.57
C LYS A 73 17.17 -6.44 23.20
N TYR A 74 16.86 -5.67 22.16
CA TYR A 74 16.81 -6.14 20.78
C TYR A 74 18.13 -6.73 20.29
N SER A 75 19.27 -6.35 20.88
CA SER A 75 20.60 -6.90 20.55
C SER A 75 20.94 -8.21 21.25
N ASP A 76 20.12 -8.67 22.20
CA ASP A 76 20.43 -9.84 23.01
C ASP A 76 20.50 -11.10 22.13
N LYS A 77 21.52 -11.91 22.36
CA LYS A 77 21.73 -13.22 21.70
C LYS A 77 21.49 -14.39 22.64
N VAL A 78 21.35 -14.11 23.93
CA VAL A 78 21.10 -15.07 25.00
C VAL A 78 20.26 -14.35 26.05
N THR A 79 19.16 -14.97 26.48
CA THR A 79 18.32 -14.48 27.59
C THR A 79 17.79 -15.66 28.40
N THR A 80 17.48 -15.43 29.67
CA THR A 80 16.93 -16.45 30.58
C THR A 80 15.48 -16.11 30.88
N CYS A 81 14.59 -17.09 30.67
CA CYS A 81 13.17 -16.91 30.93
C CYS A 81 12.89 -16.65 32.41
N ARG A 82 12.16 -15.56 32.72
CA ARG A 82 11.79 -15.18 34.09
C ARG A 82 10.89 -16.18 34.82
N HIS A 83 10.23 -17.08 34.08
CA HIS A 83 9.30 -18.06 34.63
C HIS A 83 9.92 -19.46 34.74
N CYS A 84 10.42 -20.02 33.63
CA CYS A 84 10.93 -21.40 33.62
C CYS A 84 12.45 -21.51 33.76
N ASN A 85 13.18 -20.40 33.89
CA ASN A 85 14.64 -20.30 34.03
C ASN A 85 15.46 -20.94 32.90
N LYS A 86 14.83 -21.36 31.79
CA LYS A 86 15.53 -21.86 30.60
C LYS A 86 16.12 -20.71 29.80
N THR A 87 17.34 -20.91 29.33
CA THR A 87 18.06 -19.97 28.47
C THR A 87 17.77 -20.22 27.00
N TYR A 88 17.58 -19.16 26.22
CA TYR A 88 17.33 -19.23 24.78
C TYR A 88 17.93 -18.03 24.05
N ASN A 89 18.06 -18.14 22.73
CA ASN A 89 18.47 -17.03 21.87
C ASN A 89 17.22 -16.32 21.30
N PRO A 90 16.92 -15.08 21.69
CA PRO A 90 15.68 -14.43 21.29
C PRO A 90 15.65 -14.06 19.79
N GLN A 91 16.81 -13.97 19.12
CA GLN A 91 16.91 -13.73 17.68
C GLN A 91 16.48 -14.93 16.83
N LYS A 92 16.37 -16.11 17.44
CA LYS A 92 16.00 -17.35 16.74
C LYS A 92 14.52 -17.65 16.93
N GLY A 93 13.96 -18.30 15.91
CA GLY A 93 12.63 -18.89 15.91
C GLY A 93 12.66 -20.22 15.16
N ASN A 94 11.49 -20.69 14.74
CA ASN A 94 11.33 -21.95 14.02
C ASN A 94 11.29 -21.76 12.49
N VAL A 95 11.60 -20.56 11.99
CA VAL A 95 11.61 -20.24 10.56
C VAL A 95 12.95 -19.66 10.16
N GLU A 96 13.56 -20.25 9.14
CA GLU A 96 14.75 -19.73 8.49
C GLU A 96 14.48 -19.55 6.99
N ARG A 97 14.48 -18.30 6.53
CA ARG A 97 14.11 -17.93 5.15
C ARG A 97 12.70 -18.41 4.79
N ALA A 98 12.60 -19.46 3.97
CA ALA A 98 11.35 -20.04 3.49
C ALA A 98 11.01 -21.39 4.14
N ASP A 99 11.87 -21.88 5.04
CA ASP A 99 11.76 -23.20 5.64
C ASP A 99 11.33 -23.09 7.10
N TYR A 100 10.51 -24.02 7.55
CA TYR A 100 10.32 -24.25 8.98
C TYR A 100 11.35 -25.28 9.48
N ILE A 101 11.71 -25.17 10.76
CA ILE A 101 12.53 -26.14 11.49
C ILE A 101 11.72 -26.60 12.69
N CYS A 102 11.39 -27.89 12.75
CA CYS A 102 10.63 -28.45 13.85
C CYS A 102 11.46 -28.44 15.14
N PRO A 103 10.98 -27.82 16.24
CA PRO A 103 11.71 -27.79 17.50
C PRO A 103 11.76 -29.16 18.21
N GLY A 104 10.86 -30.09 17.86
CA GLY A 104 10.81 -31.43 18.44
C GLY A 104 11.82 -32.41 17.85
N CYS A 105 11.91 -32.49 16.52
CA CYS A 105 12.75 -33.48 15.83
C CYS A 105 13.78 -32.90 14.85
N GLY A 106 13.83 -31.58 14.68
CA GLY A 106 14.75 -30.90 13.75
C GLY A 106 14.38 -31.04 12.27
N ASN A 107 13.20 -31.58 11.94
CA ASN A 107 12.76 -31.65 10.54
C ASN A 107 12.76 -30.27 9.89
N ARG A 108 13.31 -30.19 8.68
CA ARG A 108 13.36 -28.96 7.90
C ARG A 108 12.64 -29.15 6.57
N GLU A 109 11.74 -28.23 6.25
CA GLU A 109 10.97 -28.25 5.01
C GLU A 109 10.48 -26.85 4.64
N ARG A 110 10.34 -26.59 3.34
CA ARG A 110 9.74 -25.35 2.82
C ARG A 110 8.27 -25.24 3.20
N ILE A 111 7.89 -24.10 3.77
CA ILE A 111 6.53 -23.86 4.24
C ILE A 111 5.52 -23.96 3.09
N VAL A 112 5.86 -23.41 1.92
CA VAL A 112 4.96 -23.44 0.75
C VAL A 112 4.70 -24.87 0.25
N ASP A 113 5.70 -25.75 0.34
CA ASP A 113 5.57 -27.15 -0.10
C ASP A 113 4.67 -27.94 0.86
N TYR A 114 4.82 -27.70 2.17
CA TYR A 114 3.90 -28.23 3.19
C TYR A 114 2.45 -27.78 2.93
N VAL A 115 2.26 -26.48 2.74
CA VAL A 115 0.92 -25.86 2.57
C VAL A 115 0.24 -26.36 1.30
N ARG A 116 0.97 -26.45 0.18
CA ARG A 116 0.46 -27.03 -1.08
C ARG A 116 0.08 -28.50 -0.91
N ARG A 117 0.90 -29.30 -0.22
CA ARG A 117 0.60 -30.72 0.05
C ARG A 117 -0.62 -30.90 0.95
N LYS A 118 -0.83 -29.99 1.91
CA LYS A 118 -2.01 -30.02 2.80
C LYS A 118 -3.28 -29.46 2.17
N GLU A 119 -3.16 -28.69 1.08
CA GLU A 119 -4.26 -28.00 0.40
C GLU A 119 -5.13 -27.15 1.34
N ALA A 120 -4.52 -26.62 2.41
CA ALA A 120 -5.20 -25.88 3.46
C ALA A 120 -4.37 -24.68 3.92
N ILE A 121 -5.07 -23.62 4.33
CA ILE A 121 -4.47 -22.48 5.02
C ILE A 121 -3.93 -22.96 6.38
N LEU A 122 -2.77 -22.45 6.78
CA LEU A 122 -2.18 -22.78 8.07
C LEU A 122 -3.08 -22.31 9.22
N PRO A 123 -3.32 -23.16 10.24
CA PRO A 123 -3.93 -22.73 11.49
C PRO A 123 -3.15 -21.58 12.12
N GLN A 124 -3.82 -20.82 12.99
CA GLN A 124 -3.23 -19.68 13.68
C GLN A 124 -3.78 -19.56 15.09
N ARG A 125 -2.96 -19.04 16.00
CA ARG A 125 -3.39 -18.76 17.38
C ARG A 125 -2.77 -17.47 17.92
N MET A 126 -3.49 -16.83 18.83
CA MET A 126 -2.95 -15.72 19.62
C MET A 126 -1.86 -16.24 20.57
N TYR A 127 -0.81 -15.46 20.80
CA TYR A 127 0.25 -15.82 21.76
C TYR A 127 0.66 -14.67 22.70
N ALA A 128 0.31 -13.43 22.38
CA ALA A 128 0.51 -12.27 23.25
C ALA A 128 -0.50 -11.17 22.91
N LYS A 129 -0.73 -10.24 23.84
CA LYS A 129 -1.52 -9.02 23.61
C LYS A 129 -0.77 -7.79 24.11
N MET A 130 -1.04 -6.66 23.47
CA MET A 130 -0.65 -5.32 23.93
C MET A 130 -1.92 -4.58 24.36
N ILE A 131 -1.97 -4.19 25.63
CA ILE A 131 -3.06 -3.43 26.24
C ILE A 131 -2.64 -1.98 26.47
N ILE A 132 -3.62 -1.09 26.60
CA ILE A 132 -3.43 0.31 26.94
C ILE A 132 -4.33 0.70 28.11
N ASP A 133 -3.76 1.38 29.10
CA ASP A 133 -4.51 1.94 30.22
C ASP A 133 -5.11 3.33 29.88
N ASP A 134 -5.89 3.89 30.81
CA ASP A 134 -6.52 5.20 30.64
C ASP A 134 -5.49 6.35 30.54
N ALA A 135 -4.30 6.17 31.10
CA ALA A 135 -3.20 7.13 31.01
C ALA A 135 -2.47 7.05 29.66
N GLY A 136 -2.68 6.00 28.88
CA GLY A 136 -2.03 5.75 27.60
C GLY A 136 -0.73 4.95 27.69
N ASN A 137 -0.42 4.39 28.86
CA ASN A 137 0.69 3.46 29.04
C ASN A 137 0.35 2.12 28.41
N LYS A 138 1.37 1.47 27.86
CA LYS A 138 1.21 0.19 27.15
C LYS A 138 1.84 -0.93 27.95
N TYR A 139 1.15 -2.05 28.00
CA TYR A 139 1.63 -3.24 28.67
C TYR A 139 1.49 -4.46 27.78
N TYR A 140 2.35 -5.45 28.01
CA TYR A 140 2.33 -6.72 27.30
C TYR A 140 1.89 -7.82 28.25
N SER A 141 0.94 -8.63 27.82
CA SER A 141 0.44 -9.75 28.61
C SER A 141 0.20 -10.99 27.75
N LYS A 142 0.15 -12.14 28.42
CA LYS A 142 -0.21 -13.40 27.78
C LYS A 142 -1.68 -13.39 27.36
N ILE A 143 -2.00 -14.32 26.48
CA ILE A 143 -3.39 -14.67 26.20
C ILE A 143 -3.92 -15.50 27.36
N ASP A 144 -5.09 -15.15 27.86
CA ASP A 144 -5.81 -15.82 28.94
C ASP A 144 -7.18 -16.32 28.47
N ASP A 145 -7.90 -17.03 29.34
CA ASP A 145 -9.21 -17.60 29.02
C ASP A 145 -10.23 -16.53 28.63
N PHE A 146 -10.15 -15.33 29.23
CA PHE A 146 -11.03 -14.21 28.88
C PHE A 146 -10.86 -13.81 27.41
N ASP A 147 -9.64 -13.73 26.91
CA ASP A 147 -9.40 -13.42 25.49
C ASP A 147 -9.93 -14.51 24.55
N LEU A 148 -9.77 -15.78 24.93
CA LEU A 148 -10.21 -16.93 24.15
C LEU A 148 -11.74 -17.01 24.09
N GLU A 149 -12.41 -16.82 25.22
CA GLU A 149 -13.87 -16.75 25.31
C GLU A 149 -14.43 -15.56 24.52
N LEU A 150 -13.77 -14.39 24.59
CA LEU A 150 -14.20 -13.22 23.84
C LEU A 150 -14.03 -13.41 22.33
N TYR A 151 -12.97 -14.09 21.90
CA TYR A 151 -12.77 -14.46 20.50
C TYR A 151 -13.79 -15.50 20.03
N ALA A 152 -14.05 -16.55 20.81
CA ALA A 152 -15.08 -17.56 20.50
C ALA A 152 -16.48 -16.93 20.38
N LYS A 153 -16.81 -15.97 21.27
CA LYS A 153 -18.05 -15.19 21.15
C LYS A 153 -18.13 -14.41 19.83
N ALA A 154 -17.02 -13.87 19.35
CA ALA A 154 -16.98 -13.19 18.05
C ALA A 154 -17.20 -14.19 16.90
N GLU A 155 -16.68 -15.41 17.01
CA GLU A 155 -16.90 -16.50 16.06
C GLU A 155 -18.37 -16.91 15.98
N ASP A 156 -19.00 -17.13 17.13
CA ASP A 156 -20.41 -17.51 17.21
C ASP A 156 -21.32 -16.42 16.60
N GLU A 157 -21.05 -15.16 16.91
CA GLU A 157 -21.85 -14.03 16.45
C GLU A 157 -21.66 -13.75 14.95
N LEU A 158 -20.49 -14.08 14.38
CA LEU A 158 -20.19 -13.87 12.96
C LEU A 158 -21.24 -14.51 12.03
N SER A 159 -21.80 -15.65 12.44
CA SER A 159 -22.84 -16.37 11.71
C SER A 159 -24.06 -15.51 11.36
N GLN A 160 -24.38 -14.50 12.18
CA GLN A 160 -25.50 -13.58 11.98
C GLN A 160 -25.20 -12.48 10.95
N TYR A 161 -23.95 -12.38 10.50
CA TYR A 161 -23.43 -11.26 9.70
C TYR A 161 -22.84 -11.69 8.35
N LEU A 162 -22.91 -12.98 8.00
CA LEU A 162 -22.30 -13.54 6.79
C LEU A 162 -22.72 -12.82 5.50
N SER A 163 -23.95 -12.28 5.43
CA SER A 163 -24.43 -11.53 4.26
C SER A 163 -23.62 -10.26 3.96
N PHE A 164 -22.91 -9.71 4.94
CA PHE A 164 -22.08 -8.51 4.81
C PHE A 164 -20.59 -8.81 4.56
N ILE A 165 -20.22 -10.09 4.53
CA ILE A 165 -18.85 -10.55 4.26
C ILE A 165 -18.75 -10.92 2.78
N PRO A 166 -17.67 -10.55 2.08
CA PRO A 166 -17.42 -11.03 0.73
C PRO A 166 -17.12 -12.54 0.74
N ASP A 167 -17.77 -13.27 -0.16
CA ASP A 167 -17.43 -14.67 -0.45
C ASP A 167 -16.64 -14.78 -1.76
N ASP A 168 -16.18 -13.66 -2.31
CA ASP A 168 -15.55 -13.62 -3.63
C ASP A 168 -14.22 -14.41 -3.68
N PRO A 169 -14.01 -15.20 -4.75
CA PRO A 169 -12.76 -15.93 -4.94
C PRO A 169 -11.61 -14.98 -5.27
N ILE A 170 -10.40 -15.41 -4.94
CA ILE A 170 -9.17 -14.78 -5.41
C ILE A 170 -8.86 -15.33 -6.80
N HIS A 171 -8.89 -14.47 -7.81
CA HIS A 171 -8.51 -14.84 -9.17
C HIS A 171 -6.98 -14.94 -9.31
N GLU A 172 -6.53 -15.83 -10.21
CA GLU A 172 -5.11 -15.95 -10.57
C GLU A 172 -4.58 -14.64 -11.17
N GLY A 173 -3.29 -14.39 -10.92
CA GLY A 173 -2.64 -13.13 -11.28
C GLY A 173 -1.21 -13.07 -10.73
N ILE A 174 -0.40 -12.13 -11.21
CA ILE A 174 1.01 -12.01 -10.82
C ILE A 174 1.16 -11.84 -9.30
N ASN A 175 0.41 -10.91 -8.73
CA ASN A 175 0.41 -10.61 -7.30
C ASN A 175 -0.46 -11.60 -6.50
N THR A 176 -1.63 -11.98 -7.00
CA THR A 176 -2.55 -12.89 -6.27
C THR A 176 -2.05 -14.33 -6.19
N ASN A 177 -1.25 -14.79 -7.17
CA ASN A 177 -0.59 -16.10 -7.11
C ASN A 177 0.29 -16.26 -5.86
N GLN A 178 0.80 -15.15 -5.30
CA GLN A 178 1.58 -15.17 -4.07
C GLN A 178 0.79 -15.78 -2.90
N ILE A 179 -0.51 -15.51 -2.78
CA ILE A 179 -1.35 -16.01 -1.68
C ILE A 179 -2.12 -17.28 -2.04
N LEU A 180 -2.46 -17.47 -3.31
CA LEU A 180 -3.00 -18.73 -3.83
C LEU A 180 -2.01 -19.89 -3.57
N ASN A 181 -0.70 -19.62 -3.70
CA ASN A 181 0.35 -20.58 -3.33
C ASN A 181 0.32 -21.00 -1.84
N TYR A 182 -0.28 -20.19 -0.98
CA TYR A 182 -0.50 -20.49 0.44
C TYR A 182 -1.96 -20.88 0.74
N GLN A 183 -2.71 -21.30 -0.28
CA GLN A 183 -4.08 -21.84 -0.20
C GLN A 183 -5.15 -20.83 0.23
N TYR A 184 -4.87 -19.53 0.16
CA TYR A 184 -5.90 -18.50 0.24
C TYR A 184 -6.67 -18.47 -1.09
N LYS A 185 -7.93 -18.90 -1.07
CA LYS A 185 -8.82 -19.02 -2.22
C LYS A 185 -9.91 -17.95 -2.23
N ARG A 186 -10.19 -17.31 -1.10
CA ARG A 186 -11.18 -16.22 -0.97
C ARG A 186 -10.62 -15.05 -0.19
N TRP A 187 -11.09 -13.84 -0.51
CA TRP A 187 -10.62 -12.62 0.14
C TRP A 187 -10.96 -12.55 1.64
N SER A 188 -12.08 -13.16 2.06
CA SER A 188 -12.48 -13.23 3.47
C SER A 188 -11.55 -14.09 4.34
N GLU A 189 -10.84 -15.05 3.74
CA GLU A 189 -9.87 -15.90 4.46
C GLU A 189 -8.62 -15.11 4.92
N MET A 190 -8.42 -13.90 4.40
CA MET A 190 -7.33 -13.02 4.84
C MET A 190 -7.59 -12.34 6.19
N PHE A 191 -8.74 -12.60 6.82
CA PHE A 191 -9.16 -12.00 8.08
C PHE A 191 -9.45 -13.10 9.09
N ASN A 192 -9.30 -12.79 10.38
CA ASN A 192 -9.83 -13.68 11.43
C ASN A 192 -11.30 -13.35 11.71
N SER A 193 -11.98 -14.21 12.47
CA SER A 193 -13.41 -14.11 12.71
C SER A 193 -13.82 -12.82 13.43
N ARG A 194 -13.01 -12.34 14.37
CA ARG A 194 -13.25 -11.06 15.08
C ARG A 194 -13.11 -9.85 14.16
N GLN A 195 -12.13 -9.85 13.26
CA GLN A 195 -11.99 -8.82 12.22
C GLN A 195 -13.16 -8.86 11.25
N LEU A 196 -13.55 -10.05 10.77
CA LEU A 196 -14.71 -10.23 9.88
C LEU A 196 -16.00 -9.72 10.53
N LEU A 197 -16.26 -10.04 11.80
CA LEU A 197 -17.42 -9.55 12.54
C LEU A 197 -17.40 -8.02 12.63
N SER A 198 -16.25 -7.45 12.98
CA SER A 198 -16.08 -6.01 13.09
C SER A 198 -16.38 -5.28 11.77
N PHE A 199 -15.84 -5.79 10.66
CA PHE A 199 -16.11 -5.23 9.34
C PHE A 199 -17.55 -5.46 8.89
N ALA A 200 -18.16 -6.60 9.20
CA ALA A 200 -19.54 -6.86 8.86
C ALA A 200 -20.51 -5.93 9.63
N ILE A 201 -20.23 -5.63 10.90
CA ILE A 201 -20.96 -4.62 11.68
C ILE A 201 -20.80 -3.23 11.06
N LEU A 202 -19.58 -2.86 10.62
CA LEU A 202 -19.32 -1.60 9.91
C LEU A 202 -20.09 -1.55 8.59
N SER A 203 -19.99 -2.59 7.76
CA SER A 203 -20.70 -2.71 6.48
C SER A 203 -22.21 -2.51 6.66
N LYS A 204 -22.81 -3.20 7.63
CA LYS A 204 -24.23 -3.02 7.96
C LYS A 204 -24.55 -1.57 8.31
N ALA A 205 -23.78 -0.96 9.20
CA ALA A 205 -23.99 0.43 9.61
C ALA A 205 -23.83 1.41 8.43
N ILE A 206 -22.90 1.16 7.51
CA ILE A 206 -22.69 1.97 6.31
C ILE A 206 -23.87 1.82 5.34
N CYS A 207 -24.36 0.60 5.13
CA CYS A 207 -25.54 0.35 4.28
C CYS A 207 -26.80 1.07 4.79
N GLU A 208 -26.93 1.26 6.10
CA GLU A 208 -28.04 1.98 6.74
C GLU A 208 -27.96 3.51 6.56
N ILE A 209 -26.83 4.06 6.08
CA ILE A 209 -26.70 5.50 5.80
C ILE A 209 -27.53 5.85 4.56
N LYS A 210 -28.53 6.72 4.76
CA LYS A 210 -29.47 7.16 3.72
C LYS A 210 -28.84 8.08 2.68
N ASP A 211 -27.96 8.98 3.13
CA ASP A 211 -27.27 9.91 2.23
C ASP A 211 -26.17 9.17 1.44
N SER A 212 -26.27 9.20 0.12
CA SER A 212 -25.36 8.44 -0.76
C SER A 212 -23.91 8.89 -0.68
N ASP A 213 -23.67 10.18 -0.48
CA ASP A 213 -22.33 10.76 -0.48
C ASP A 213 -21.64 10.50 0.85
N ILE A 214 -22.38 10.63 1.96
CA ILE A 214 -21.92 10.20 3.27
C ILE A 214 -21.65 8.69 3.27
N ARG A 215 -22.54 7.88 2.68
CA ARG A 215 -22.32 6.43 2.57
C ARG A 215 -21.05 6.10 1.79
N ARG A 216 -20.79 6.75 0.65
CA ARG A 216 -19.55 6.59 -0.13
C ARG A 216 -18.32 7.02 0.66
N LEU A 217 -18.39 8.14 1.38
CA LEU A 217 -17.30 8.62 2.22
C LEU A 217 -16.94 7.59 3.30
N PHE A 218 -17.93 7.01 3.98
CA PHE A 218 -17.70 5.97 4.97
C PHE A 218 -17.25 4.63 4.36
N ALA A 219 -17.68 4.30 3.14
CA ALA A 219 -17.17 3.15 2.39
C ALA A 219 -15.68 3.30 2.06
N VAL A 220 -15.24 4.47 1.59
CA VAL A 220 -13.82 4.79 1.35
C VAL A 220 -13.03 4.76 2.66
N LEU A 221 -13.59 5.27 3.76
CA LEU A 221 -12.97 5.18 5.08
C LEU A 221 -12.76 3.72 5.50
N MET A 222 -13.79 2.88 5.37
CA MET A 222 -13.70 1.44 5.67
C MET A 222 -12.66 0.75 4.79
N SER A 223 -12.60 1.08 3.49
CA SER A 223 -11.59 0.55 2.58
C SER A 223 -10.17 0.84 3.07
N GLY A 224 -9.89 2.06 3.53
CA GLY A 224 -8.61 2.38 4.15
C GLY A 224 -8.32 1.55 5.41
N THR A 225 -9.34 1.30 6.25
CA THR A 225 -9.20 0.48 7.46
C THR A 225 -8.90 -1.00 7.17
N LEU A 226 -9.43 -1.57 6.07
CA LEU A 226 -9.17 -2.96 5.67
C LEU A 226 -7.66 -3.23 5.47
N GLU A 227 -6.93 -2.28 4.89
CA GLU A 227 -5.49 -2.41 4.59
C GLU A 227 -4.65 -2.63 5.87
N PHE A 228 -5.10 -2.07 7.00
CA PHE A 228 -4.41 -2.09 8.29
C PHE A 228 -4.95 -3.15 9.27
N ASN A 229 -6.05 -3.81 8.95
CA ASN A 229 -6.70 -4.76 9.86
C ASN A 229 -7.04 -6.04 9.11
N ASN A 230 -6.03 -6.87 8.89
CA ASN A 230 -6.14 -8.19 8.28
C ASN A 230 -5.00 -9.08 8.80
N MET A 231 -5.06 -10.38 8.53
CA MET A 231 -4.06 -11.36 8.99
C MET A 231 -2.77 -11.37 8.17
N PHE A 232 -2.55 -10.35 7.33
CA PHE A 232 -1.32 -10.09 6.59
C PHE A 232 -0.57 -8.87 7.11
N CYS A 233 -1.16 -8.14 8.06
CA CYS A 233 -0.51 -7.06 8.78
C CYS A 233 0.55 -7.62 9.74
N SER A 234 1.63 -6.87 9.96
CA SER A 234 2.70 -7.24 10.90
C SER A 234 3.08 -6.10 11.83
N PHE A 235 3.77 -6.43 12.93
CA PHE A 235 4.29 -5.42 13.84
C PHE A 235 5.51 -4.72 13.23
N LYS A 236 5.39 -3.41 12.99
CA LYS A 236 6.47 -2.55 12.50
C LYS A 236 7.42 -2.16 13.62
N GLY A 237 6.88 -1.93 14.80
CA GLY A 237 7.57 -1.40 15.97
C GLY A 237 6.90 -0.17 16.54
N GLU A 238 7.13 0.08 17.82
CA GLU A 238 6.59 1.26 18.50
C GLU A 238 7.22 2.57 18.00
N GLY A 239 6.49 3.69 18.13
CA GLY A 239 6.99 5.04 17.88
C GLY A 239 6.73 5.62 16.49
N THR A 240 6.36 4.83 15.47
CA THR A 240 6.06 5.34 14.11
C THR A 240 4.85 4.66 13.43
N GLY A 241 3.76 4.49 14.19
CA GLY A 241 2.62 3.64 13.81
C GLY A 241 3.01 2.16 13.90
N ALA A 242 2.38 1.41 14.80
CA ALA A 242 2.82 0.05 15.11
C ALA A 242 2.44 -1.00 14.06
N VAL A 243 1.43 -0.72 13.24
CA VAL A 243 0.96 -1.63 12.18
C VAL A 243 1.76 -1.36 10.91
N ARG A 244 2.34 -2.42 10.35
CA ARG A 244 2.79 -2.45 8.95
C ARG A 244 1.60 -2.95 8.10
N PRO A 245 1.01 -2.10 7.24
CA PRO A 245 -0.16 -2.47 6.45
C PRO A 245 0.18 -3.51 5.38
N LEU A 246 -0.86 -4.17 4.85
CA LEU A 246 -0.75 -5.22 3.84
C LEU A 246 0.06 -4.78 2.61
N PHE A 247 -0.24 -3.61 2.04
CA PHE A 247 0.34 -3.15 0.76
C PHE A 247 1.57 -2.25 0.89
N HIS A 248 2.27 -2.29 2.03
CA HIS A 248 3.47 -1.44 2.21
C HIS A 248 4.59 -1.68 1.18
N ASN A 249 4.56 -2.82 0.47
CA ASN A 249 5.48 -3.18 -0.63
C ASN A 249 4.74 -3.50 -1.94
N HIS A 250 3.45 -3.16 -2.08
CA HIS A 250 2.63 -3.50 -3.26
C HIS A 250 2.62 -5.00 -3.62
N ILE A 251 2.63 -5.87 -2.60
CA ILE A 251 2.58 -7.33 -2.75
C ILE A 251 1.63 -7.95 -1.72
N LEU A 252 1.14 -9.17 -1.98
CA LEU A 252 0.31 -9.95 -1.08
C LEU A 252 1.20 -10.93 -0.30
N LYS A 253 2.00 -10.40 0.61
CA LYS A 253 2.98 -11.19 1.36
C LYS A 253 2.32 -11.94 2.51
N ASN A 254 2.31 -13.28 2.44
CA ASN A 254 1.89 -14.13 3.55
C ASN A 254 2.68 -13.81 4.85
N GLU A 255 1.99 -13.33 5.89
CA GLU A 255 2.59 -13.06 7.20
C GLU A 255 2.47 -14.27 8.12
N LEU A 256 3.59 -14.68 8.72
CA LEU A 256 3.68 -15.86 9.61
C LEU A 256 3.43 -15.49 11.07
N MET A 257 3.65 -14.22 11.42
CA MET A 257 3.35 -13.67 12.74
C MET A 257 2.40 -12.46 12.60
N PRO A 258 1.11 -12.68 12.24
CA PRO A 258 0.19 -11.58 12.00
C PRO A 258 -0.02 -10.71 13.24
N LEU A 259 -0.24 -9.43 13.00
CA LEU A 259 -0.68 -8.47 14.00
C LEU A 259 -2.15 -8.15 13.75
N GLU A 260 -3.00 -8.51 14.70
CA GLU A 260 -4.38 -8.03 14.70
C GLU A 260 -4.46 -6.71 15.47
N ALA A 261 -4.82 -5.64 14.77
CA ALA A 261 -5.14 -4.36 15.39
C ALA A 261 -6.62 -4.25 15.78
N ASN A 262 -6.89 -3.38 16.74
CA ASN A 262 -8.24 -2.98 17.08
C ASN A 262 -8.91 -2.26 15.90
N VAL A 263 -9.90 -2.90 15.28
CA VAL A 263 -10.55 -2.41 14.04
C VAL A 263 -11.20 -1.05 14.23
N TRP A 264 -11.88 -0.81 15.36
CA TRP A 264 -12.45 0.52 15.62
C TRP A 264 -11.36 1.55 15.90
N GLY A 265 -10.31 1.14 16.58
CA GLY A 265 -9.23 2.00 17.03
C GLY A 265 -9.47 2.55 18.44
N VAL A 266 -8.36 2.77 19.13
CA VAL A 266 -8.30 3.45 20.44
C VAL A 266 -7.19 4.50 20.39
N LYS A 267 -7.02 5.27 21.46
CA LYS A 267 -5.94 6.26 21.55
C LYS A 267 -4.60 5.61 21.24
N SER A 268 -3.78 6.26 20.41
CA SER A 268 -2.47 5.75 19.98
C SER A 268 -2.47 4.48 19.11
N SER A 269 -3.64 4.00 18.68
CA SER A 269 -3.74 2.92 17.69
C SER A 269 -3.33 3.41 16.30
N SER A 270 -2.91 2.46 15.46
CA SER A 270 -2.53 2.70 14.08
C SER A 270 -3.48 1.92 13.20
N GLY A 271 -4.08 2.58 12.21
CA GLY A 271 -4.94 1.92 11.24
C GLY A 271 -6.40 1.68 11.67
N GLY A 272 -6.83 2.14 12.84
CA GLY A 272 -8.22 2.00 13.29
C GLY A 272 -9.19 2.93 12.55
N PHE A 273 -10.44 2.50 12.44
CA PHE A 273 -11.51 3.25 11.75
C PHE A 273 -11.72 4.66 12.30
N SER A 274 -11.82 4.82 13.62
CA SER A 274 -11.97 6.11 14.28
C SER A 274 -10.76 7.02 14.08
N ALA A 275 -9.55 6.47 14.15
CA ALA A 275 -8.32 7.22 13.90
C ALA A 275 -8.28 7.75 12.45
N PHE A 276 -8.69 6.97 11.46
CA PHE A 276 -8.77 7.45 10.07
C PHE A 276 -9.91 8.43 9.83
N PHE A 277 -11.03 8.30 10.54
CA PHE A 277 -12.08 9.30 10.50
C PHE A 277 -11.54 10.68 10.96
N GLU A 278 -10.86 10.71 12.10
CA GLU A 278 -10.28 11.95 12.64
C GLU A 278 -9.13 12.49 11.77
N THR A 279 -8.18 11.63 11.41
CA THR A 279 -6.92 12.04 10.76
C THR A 279 -7.01 12.17 9.25
N ARG A 280 -8.06 11.65 8.61
CA ARG A 280 -8.24 11.73 7.15
C ARG A 280 -9.53 12.46 6.81
N VAL A 281 -10.69 11.97 7.27
CA VAL A 281 -11.99 12.52 6.87
C VAL A 281 -12.20 13.93 7.43
N LEU A 282 -12.05 14.13 8.74
CA LEU A 282 -12.24 15.47 9.34
C LEU A 282 -11.21 16.47 8.81
N ARG A 283 -9.96 16.06 8.59
CA ARG A 283 -8.93 16.91 7.98
C ARG A 283 -9.22 17.27 6.52
N ALA A 284 -9.81 16.36 5.74
CA ALA A 284 -10.26 16.66 4.39
C ALA A 284 -11.43 17.66 4.40
N MET A 285 -12.37 17.52 5.34
CA MET A 285 -13.47 18.48 5.52
C MET A 285 -12.96 19.85 5.97
N GLU A 286 -11.98 19.89 6.88
CA GLU A 286 -11.33 21.13 7.30
C GLU A 286 -10.63 21.82 6.12
N TYR A 287 -9.88 21.07 5.31
CA TYR A 287 -9.25 21.60 4.11
C TYR A 287 -10.26 22.12 3.08
N LYS A 288 -11.41 21.45 2.94
CA LYS A 288 -12.50 21.89 2.06
C LYS A 288 -13.04 23.28 2.47
N GLU A 289 -13.15 23.52 3.77
CA GLU A 289 -13.63 24.79 4.33
C GLU A 289 -12.55 25.88 4.37
N ASN A 290 -11.28 25.51 4.55
CA ASN A 290 -10.14 26.42 4.66
C ASN A 290 -8.94 25.87 3.87
N PRO A 291 -8.99 25.91 2.53
CA PRO A 291 -7.90 25.41 1.70
C PRO A 291 -6.65 26.26 1.91
N PHE A 292 -5.49 25.62 1.81
CA PHE A 292 -4.19 26.27 1.95
C PHE A 292 -3.21 25.72 0.92
N GLU A 293 -2.25 26.54 0.54
CA GLU A 293 -1.07 26.11 -0.19
C GLU A 293 0.13 26.03 0.75
N ILE A 294 1.16 25.28 0.34
CA ILE A 294 2.43 25.23 1.05
C ILE A 294 3.36 26.28 0.46
N LYS A 295 3.80 27.23 1.29
CA LYS A 295 4.82 28.20 0.93
C LYS A 295 6.11 27.84 1.66
N ILE A 296 7.21 27.75 0.91
CA ILE A 296 8.55 27.57 1.49
C ILE A 296 9.10 28.97 1.77
N GLY A 297 9.35 29.27 3.05
CA GLY A 297 10.00 30.52 3.48
C GLY A 297 11.52 30.47 3.32
N ASP A 298 12.18 31.60 3.56
CA ASP A 298 13.63 31.78 3.35
C ASP A 298 14.53 30.84 4.17
N ASN A 299 13.98 30.23 5.24
CA ASN A 299 14.67 29.26 6.09
C ASN A 299 14.36 27.79 5.72
N ASP A 300 13.89 27.52 4.49
CA ASP A 300 13.39 26.21 4.02
C ASP A 300 12.24 25.63 4.88
N ARG A 301 11.57 26.46 5.69
CA ARG A 301 10.38 26.06 6.45
C ARG A 301 9.14 26.11 5.57
N ALA A 302 8.38 25.01 5.58
CA ALA A 302 7.12 24.90 4.89
C ALA A 302 5.97 25.38 5.79
N ASP A 303 5.34 26.50 5.42
CA ASP A 303 4.20 27.07 6.13
C ASP A 303 2.92 26.95 5.31
N ARG A 304 1.78 26.82 6.01
CA ARG A 304 0.45 26.81 5.39
C ARG A 304 0.01 28.24 5.12
N HIS A 305 -0.17 28.57 3.85
CA HIS A 305 -0.76 29.83 3.42
C HIS A 305 -2.22 29.62 3.02
N TYR A 306 -3.13 29.95 3.93
CA TYR A 306 -4.57 29.78 3.73
C TYR A 306 -5.11 30.73 2.66
N LEU A 307 -5.91 30.18 1.74
CA LEU A 307 -6.49 30.91 0.61
C LEU A 307 -7.70 31.71 1.10
N ARG A 308 -7.57 33.04 1.16
CA ARG A 308 -8.65 33.93 1.62
C ARG A 308 -9.85 33.84 0.69
N ASN A 309 -11.05 33.80 1.26
CA ASN A 309 -12.33 33.74 0.55
C ASN A 309 -12.45 32.56 -0.44
N CYS A 310 -11.65 31.52 -0.27
CA CYS A 310 -11.72 30.30 -1.07
C CYS A 310 -12.37 29.19 -0.25
N LYS A 311 -13.37 28.51 -0.82
CA LYS A 311 -13.94 27.27 -0.29
C LYS A 311 -14.14 26.30 -1.42
N ILE A 312 -13.87 25.02 -1.19
CA ILE A 312 -14.07 23.99 -2.20
C ILE A 312 -15.54 23.54 -2.13
N LYS A 313 -16.41 24.18 -2.92
CA LYS A 313 -17.86 23.92 -2.95
C LYS A 313 -18.36 23.54 -4.35
N THR A 314 -17.59 22.74 -5.07
CA THR A 314 -17.99 22.30 -6.42
C THR A 314 -18.87 21.05 -6.38
N SER A 315 -19.87 20.99 -7.25
CA SER A 315 -20.59 19.76 -7.60
C SER A 315 -19.91 19.12 -8.80
N THR A 316 -19.67 17.81 -8.75
CA THR A 316 -19.11 17.07 -9.88
C THR A 316 -20.24 16.59 -10.80
N THR A 317 -19.91 16.26 -12.05
CA THR A 317 -20.82 15.53 -12.94
C THR A 317 -20.11 14.32 -13.56
N THR A 318 -20.88 13.32 -13.98
CA THR A 318 -20.41 12.19 -14.81
C THR A 318 -20.94 12.30 -16.25
N ASN A 319 -21.74 13.33 -16.55
CA ASN A 319 -22.32 13.58 -17.87
C ASN A 319 -21.48 14.63 -18.60
N LEU A 320 -20.94 14.26 -19.76
CA LEU A 320 -20.13 15.15 -20.58
C LEU A 320 -20.88 16.42 -21.03
N GLU A 321 -22.20 16.32 -21.25
CA GLU A 321 -23.03 17.46 -21.66
C GLU A 321 -23.18 18.51 -20.55
N GLU A 322 -22.94 18.11 -19.30
CA GLU A 322 -22.99 18.99 -18.13
C GLU A 322 -21.60 19.54 -17.74
N TRP A 323 -20.56 19.20 -18.50
CA TRP A 323 -19.21 19.69 -18.22
C TRP A 323 -19.11 21.20 -18.49
N ASP A 324 -18.75 21.95 -17.46
CA ASP A 324 -18.63 23.41 -17.53
C ASP A 324 -17.58 23.94 -16.53
N VAL A 325 -17.21 25.22 -16.66
CA VAL A 325 -16.29 25.92 -15.77
C VAL A 325 -16.80 25.86 -14.33
N GLY A 326 -15.97 25.35 -13.43
CA GLY A 326 -16.31 25.22 -12.01
C GLY A 326 -17.13 23.97 -11.67
N ARG A 327 -17.46 23.12 -12.65
CA ARG A 327 -18.15 21.83 -12.48
C ARG A 327 -17.28 20.67 -13.04
N PRO A 328 -16.41 20.07 -12.21
CA PRO A 328 -15.52 19.00 -12.64
C PRO A 328 -16.29 17.79 -13.19
N LEU A 329 -15.82 17.27 -14.32
CA LEU A 329 -16.27 16.03 -14.91
C LEU A 329 -15.44 14.86 -14.37
N ILE A 330 -16.09 13.85 -13.82
CA ILE A 330 -15.46 12.61 -13.34
C ILE A 330 -15.97 11.46 -14.19
N LEU A 331 -15.05 10.78 -14.89
CA LEU A 331 -15.35 9.64 -15.75
C LEU A 331 -14.61 8.40 -15.26
N CYS A 332 -15.30 7.27 -15.22
CA CYS A 332 -14.68 5.95 -15.08
C CYS A 332 -14.69 5.29 -16.46
N LYS A 333 -13.58 5.40 -17.20
CA LYS A 333 -13.44 4.97 -18.59
C LYS A 333 -12.00 4.59 -18.91
N ASP A 334 -11.81 3.91 -20.03
CA ASP A 334 -10.51 3.76 -20.67
C ASP A 334 -9.95 5.13 -21.09
N SER A 335 -8.69 5.40 -20.73
CA SER A 335 -8.03 6.67 -21.04
C SER A 335 -7.59 6.79 -22.50
N SER A 336 -7.66 5.70 -23.27
CA SER A 336 -7.55 5.73 -24.74
C SER A 336 -8.85 6.16 -25.43
N GLU A 337 -9.98 6.19 -24.71
CA GLU A 337 -11.31 6.55 -25.25
C GLU A 337 -12.12 7.40 -24.24
N ILE A 338 -11.65 8.61 -23.97
CA ILE A 338 -12.25 9.48 -22.93
C ILE A 338 -13.58 10.08 -23.39
N GLY A 339 -13.71 10.33 -24.71
CA GLY A 339 -14.90 10.90 -25.35
C GLY A 339 -14.97 12.43 -25.32
N LEU A 340 -13.88 13.11 -24.93
CA LEU A 340 -13.82 14.58 -24.97
C LEU A 340 -13.69 15.09 -26.42
N PRO A 341 -14.17 16.30 -26.73
CA PRO A 341 -13.94 16.91 -28.04
C PRO A 341 -12.44 17.10 -28.31
N SER A 342 -12.06 17.04 -29.59
CA SER A 342 -10.67 17.32 -29.98
C SER A 342 -10.29 18.76 -29.63
N LYS A 343 -9.03 18.99 -29.23
CA LYS A 343 -8.51 20.33 -28.86
C LYS A 343 -9.33 21.07 -27.79
N SER A 344 -9.91 20.34 -26.84
CA SER A 344 -10.75 20.88 -25.77
C SER A 344 -10.00 21.21 -24.48
N VAL A 345 -8.82 20.64 -24.24
CA VAL A 345 -8.07 20.82 -22.98
C VAL A 345 -6.72 21.50 -23.20
N ASP A 346 -6.28 22.30 -22.23
CA ASP A 346 -5.00 23.03 -22.25
C ASP A 346 -3.83 22.17 -21.75
N LEU A 347 -4.11 21.20 -20.87
CA LEU A 347 -3.11 20.43 -20.16
C LEU A 347 -3.64 19.02 -19.86
N VAL A 348 -2.81 18.01 -20.09
CA VAL A 348 -3.03 16.64 -19.63
C VAL A 348 -1.94 16.31 -18.62
N LEU A 349 -2.34 15.97 -17.39
CA LEU A 349 -1.47 15.53 -16.30
C LEU A 349 -1.83 14.08 -16.01
N THR A 350 -0.86 13.16 -16.12
CA THR A 350 -1.12 11.73 -15.91
C THR A 350 0.06 11.02 -15.25
N ASP A 351 -0.22 9.93 -14.54
CA ASP A 351 0.78 9.05 -13.90
C ASP A 351 0.52 7.62 -14.40
N PRO A 352 1.02 7.26 -15.60
CA PRO A 352 0.74 5.97 -16.20
C PRO A 352 1.45 4.84 -15.42
N PRO A 353 0.99 3.58 -15.54
CA PRO A 353 1.71 2.44 -14.94
C PRO A 353 3.17 2.39 -15.39
N PHE A 354 4.07 2.06 -14.45
CA PHE A 354 5.51 1.98 -14.74
C PHE A 354 5.87 0.59 -15.22
N PHE A 355 5.61 0.33 -16.51
CA PHE A 355 5.89 -0.95 -17.15
C PHE A 355 5.30 -2.12 -16.37
N ASP A 356 6.11 -3.04 -15.82
CA ASP A 356 5.70 -4.23 -15.08
C ASP A 356 5.71 -4.08 -13.55
N ASN A 357 5.82 -2.86 -13.02
CA ASN A 357 6.09 -2.63 -11.60
C ASN A 357 4.95 -3.08 -10.65
N VAL A 358 3.70 -2.71 -10.90
CA VAL A 358 2.57 -2.97 -9.96
C VAL A 358 1.26 -3.29 -10.72
N ASN A 359 0.66 -4.44 -10.42
CA ASN A 359 -0.64 -4.86 -10.95
C ASN A 359 -1.78 -4.34 -10.04
N TYR A 360 -2.11 -3.05 -10.16
CA TYR A 360 -3.06 -2.39 -9.25
C TYR A 360 -4.45 -3.01 -9.23
N SER A 361 -4.96 -3.46 -10.38
CA SER A 361 -6.26 -4.12 -10.49
C SER A 361 -6.30 -5.41 -9.67
N GLU A 362 -5.27 -6.25 -9.75
CA GLU A 362 -5.21 -7.47 -8.94
C GLU A 362 -5.24 -7.19 -7.43
N LEU A 363 -4.56 -6.13 -7.00
CA LEU A 363 -4.49 -5.74 -5.58
C LEU A 363 -5.76 -5.04 -5.11
N ALA A 364 -6.41 -4.26 -5.99
CA ALA A 364 -7.60 -3.49 -5.68
C ALA A 364 -8.81 -4.37 -5.36
N ASP A 365 -8.85 -5.59 -5.89
CA ASP A 365 -9.88 -6.58 -5.57
C ASP A 365 -10.04 -6.83 -4.06
N PHE A 366 -8.94 -6.79 -3.30
CA PHE A 366 -8.98 -6.91 -1.83
C PHE A 366 -9.96 -5.91 -1.19
N PHE A 367 -10.04 -4.68 -1.72
CA PHE A 367 -10.97 -3.66 -1.25
C PHE A 367 -12.32 -3.77 -1.95
N PHE A 368 -12.31 -4.01 -3.25
CA PHE A 368 -13.48 -3.97 -4.11
C PHE A 368 -14.58 -4.94 -3.67
N VAL A 369 -14.20 -6.15 -3.27
CA VAL A 369 -15.16 -7.19 -2.85
C VAL A 369 -15.97 -6.77 -1.61
N TRP A 370 -15.41 -5.92 -0.75
CA TRP A 370 -16.14 -5.30 0.35
C TRP A 370 -17.01 -4.15 -0.14
N LEU A 371 -16.44 -3.23 -0.94
CA LEU A 371 -17.11 -2.02 -1.42
C LEU A 371 -18.38 -2.33 -2.21
N LYS A 372 -18.39 -3.39 -3.03
CA LYS A 372 -19.57 -3.77 -3.82
C LYS A 372 -20.77 -4.19 -3.00
N LYS A 373 -20.56 -4.58 -1.73
CA LYS A 373 -21.64 -4.92 -0.79
C LYS A 373 -22.22 -3.71 -0.05
N LEU A 374 -21.68 -2.50 -0.26
CA LEU A 374 -22.03 -1.29 0.50
C LEU A 374 -23.07 -0.38 -0.16
N ASN A 375 -23.76 -0.84 -1.22
CA ASN A 375 -24.79 -0.07 -1.94
C ASN A 375 -24.33 1.32 -2.42
N ILE A 376 -23.05 1.45 -2.83
CA ILE A 376 -22.46 2.74 -3.24
C ILE A 376 -22.65 3.09 -4.73
N GLY A 377 -23.37 2.23 -5.47
CA GLY A 377 -23.62 2.41 -6.91
C GLY A 377 -22.42 1.97 -7.76
N ILE A 378 -21.99 0.71 -7.61
CA ILE A 378 -20.95 0.12 -8.44
C ILE A 378 -21.54 -0.27 -9.80
N ASP A 379 -20.76 -0.08 -10.86
CA ASP A 379 -21.13 -0.52 -12.21
C ASP A 379 -21.24 -2.05 -12.27
N LYS A 380 -22.33 -2.55 -12.86
CA LYS A 380 -22.53 -3.99 -13.06
C LYS A 380 -21.46 -4.61 -13.96
N ALA A 381 -20.89 -3.83 -14.89
CA ALA A 381 -19.84 -4.30 -15.79
C ALA A 381 -18.56 -4.73 -15.06
N THR A 382 -18.29 -4.18 -13.87
CA THR A 382 -17.11 -4.50 -13.04
C THR A 382 -17.46 -5.32 -11.81
N GLU A 383 -18.69 -5.85 -11.70
CA GLU A 383 -19.22 -6.48 -10.48
C GLU A 383 -18.39 -7.69 -9.98
N VAL A 384 -17.66 -8.35 -10.88
CA VAL A 384 -16.83 -9.51 -10.57
C VAL A 384 -15.46 -9.10 -9.99
N SER A 385 -14.73 -8.23 -10.70
CA SER A 385 -13.33 -7.90 -10.44
C SER A 385 -13.01 -6.50 -10.97
N THR A 386 -12.01 -5.85 -10.38
CA THR A 386 -11.48 -4.56 -10.85
C THR A 386 -10.56 -4.69 -12.06
N ARG A 387 -10.13 -5.91 -12.39
CA ARG A 387 -9.37 -6.23 -13.61
C ARG A 387 -10.19 -6.01 -14.87
N VAL A 388 -9.59 -5.35 -15.85
CA VAL A 388 -10.18 -5.14 -17.19
C VAL A 388 -9.19 -5.54 -18.29
N SER A 389 -9.71 -5.96 -19.44
CA SER A 389 -8.88 -6.16 -20.62
C SER A 389 -8.33 -4.82 -21.10
N GLY A 390 -7.08 -4.81 -21.61
CA GLY A 390 -6.47 -3.59 -22.14
C GLY A 390 -5.77 -2.72 -21.10
N GLU A 391 -5.58 -3.20 -19.86
CA GLU A 391 -4.74 -2.51 -18.88
C GLU A 391 -3.35 -2.20 -19.47
N VAL A 392 -2.93 -0.95 -19.35
CA VAL A 392 -1.67 -0.44 -19.93
C VAL A 392 -0.47 -1.20 -19.39
N GLN A 393 -0.48 -1.57 -18.11
CA GLN A 393 0.57 -2.37 -17.50
C GLN A 393 0.69 -3.72 -18.21
N ASP A 394 1.91 -4.06 -18.65
CA ASP A 394 2.24 -5.30 -19.34
C ASP A 394 3.72 -5.59 -19.13
N ASP A 395 4.06 -6.88 -19.00
CA ASP A 395 5.45 -7.33 -18.87
C ASP A 395 6.16 -7.46 -20.22
N ASP A 396 5.39 -7.45 -21.30
CA ASP A 396 5.88 -7.40 -22.68
C ASP A 396 6.09 -5.95 -23.13
N PRO A 397 7.33 -5.57 -23.53
CA PRO A 397 7.68 -4.23 -23.97
C PRO A 397 6.82 -3.68 -25.12
N ILE A 398 6.42 -4.54 -26.06
CA ILE A 398 5.68 -4.14 -27.26
C ILE A 398 4.23 -3.87 -26.90
N ARG A 399 3.60 -4.78 -26.15
CA ARG A 399 2.20 -4.57 -25.71
C ARG A 399 2.06 -3.36 -24.79
N PHE A 400 3.00 -3.15 -23.87
CA PHE A 400 3.01 -1.93 -23.05
C PHE A 400 3.15 -0.66 -23.91
N GLU A 401 4.08 -0.67 -24.88
CA GLU A 401 4.27 0.44 -25.82
C GLU A 401 2.98 0.76 -26.58
N GLU A 402 2.34 -0.24 -27.18
CA GLU A 402 1.11 -0.08 -27.97
C GLU A 402 -0.02 0.54 -27.13
N LYS A 403 -0.31 -0.04 -25.96
CA LYS A 403 -1.38 0.45 -25.07
C LYS A 403 -1.10 1.86 -24.56
N LEU A 404 0.14 2.16 -24.16
CA LEU A 404 0.51 3.50 -23.71
C LEU A 404 0.45 4.53 -24.85
N CYS A 405 0.84 4.12 -26.06
CA CYS A 405 0.76 4.93 -27.27
C CYS A 405 -0.69 5.32 -27.58
N ASP A 406 -1.66 4.41 -27.38
CA ASP A 406 -3.08 4.69 -27.58
C ASP A 406 -3.61 5.74 -26.60
N VAL A 407 -3.27 5.63 -25.30
CA VAL A 407 -3.60 6.63 -24.28
C VAL A 407 -3.00 8.00 -24.60
N PHE A 408 -1.73 8.03 -25.03
CA PHE A 408 -1.08 9.28 -25.42
C PHE A 408 -1.65 9.82 -26.73
N ARG A 409 -2.06 9.00 -27.68
CA ARG A 409 -2.69 9.46 -28.92
C ARG A 409 -4.02 10.14 -28.64
N GLU A 410 -4.82 9.58 -27.73
CA GLU A 410 -6.05 10.21 -27.26
C GLU A 410 -5.76 11.54 -26.54
N SER A 411 -4.72 11.56 -25.69
CA SER A 411 -4.23 12.78 -25.06
C SER A 411 -3.84 13.85 -26.08
N ASN A 412 -3.16 13.47 -27.17
CA ASN A 412 -2.82 14.38 -28.27
C ASN A 412 -4.07 14.95 -28.94
N ARG A 413 -5.05 14.11 -29.23
CA ARG A 413 -6.30 14.51 -29.88
C ARG A 413 -7.06 15.55 -29.05
N VAL A 414 -7.21 15.33 -27.75
CA VAL A 414 -7.98 16.22 -26.86
C VAL A 414 -7.22 17.50 -26.50
N LEU A 415 -5.88 17.48 -26.50
CA LEU A 415 -5.06 18.67 -26.24
C LEU A 415 -5.21 19.71 -27.35
N LYS A 416 -5.27 21.00 -26.96
CA LYS A 416 -5.05 22.12 -27.89
C LYS A 416 -3.66 22.05 -28.49
N ASP A 417 -3.46 22.72 -29.62
CA ASP A 417 -2.16 22.69 -30.33
C ASP A 417 -1.02 23.29 -29.49
N THR A 418 -1.35 24.23 -28.58
CA THR A 418 -0.45 24.85 -27.61
C THR A 418 -0.37 24.10 -26.27
N GLY A 419 -1.06 22.96 -26.14
CA GLY A 419 -1.16 22.23 -24.89
C GLY A 419 0.11 21.45 -24.53
N SER A 420 0.11 20.87 -23.33
CA SER A 420 1.17 19.98 -22.86
C SER A 420 0.62 18.66 -22.35
N LEU A 421 1.33 17.57 -22.63
CA LEU A 421 1.21 16.32 -21.89
C LEU A 421 2.32 16.31 -20.83
N ILE A 422 1.95 16.07 -19.57
CA ILE A 422 2.90 15.97 -18.46
C ILE A 422 2.68 14.64 -17.75
N PHE A 423 3.74 13.86 -17.60
CA PHE A 423 3.65 12.59 -16.87
C PHE A 423 4.91 12.26 -16.09
N THR A 424 4.74 11.45 -15.05
CA THR A 424 5.84 10.89 -14.26
C THR A 424 6.23 9.51 -14.75
N TYR A 425 7.52 9.21 -14.78
CA TYR A 425 8.01 7.87 -15.10
C TYR A 425 9.42 7.63 -14.54
N HIS A 426 9.66 6.39 -14.12
CA HIS A 426 10.99 5.82 -14.02
C HIS A 426 10.92 4.32 -14.24
N HIS A 427 12.02 3.72 -14.66
CA HIS A 427 12.12 2.27 -14.71
C HIS A 427 13.56 1.79 -14.58
N SER A 428 13.74 0.57 -14.07
CA SER A 428 15.08 -0.02 -13.90
C SER A 428 15.61 -0.71 -15.16
N ARG A 429 14.70 -1.21 -16.02
CA ARG A 429 15.03 -1.91 -17.28
C ARG A 429 14.99 -0.95 -18.47
N VAL A 430 15.94 -1.11 -19.40
CA VAL A 430 16.12 -0.25 -20.59
C VAL A 430 14.97 -0.38 -21.59
N ASP A 431 14.40 -1.57 -21.74
CA ASP A 431 13.24 -1.84 -22.59
C ASP A 431 12.02 -0.99 -22.18
N GLY A 432 11.76 -0.85 -20.89
CA GLY A 432 10.73 0.06 -20.38
C GLY A 432 10.97 1.53 -20.76
N TRP A 433 12.21 1.98 -20.97
CA TRP A 433 12.50 3.34 -21.47
C TRP A 433 12.27 3.46 -22.97
N VAL A 434 12.64 2.42 -23.73
CA VAL A 434 12.41 2.35 -25.18
C VAL A 434 10.91 2.35 -25.49
N SER A 435 10.12 1.54 -24.79
CA SER A 435 8.67 1.50 -24.96
C SER A 435 8.01 2.85 -24.69
N VAL A 436 8.42 3.55 -23.61
CA VAL A 436 7.90 4.90 -23.32
C VAL A 436 8.29 5.91 -24.40
N TYR A 437 9.52 5.85 -24.91
CA TYR A 437 9.96 6.73 -26.00
C TYR A 437 9.12 6.53 -27.26
N ASN A 438 8.97 5.29 -27.70
CA ASN A 438 8.22 4.96 -28.89
C ASN A 438 6.72 5.31 -28.72
N ALA A 439 6.15 5.10 -27.53
CA ALA A 439 4.78 5.53 -27.22
C ALA A 439 4.60 7.06 -27.32
N ILE A 440 5.53 7.85 -26.75
CA ILE A 440 5.50 9.33 -26.87
C ILE A 440 5.58 9.74 -28.34
N HIS A 441 6.55 9.22 -29.09
CA HIS A 441 6.79 9.62 -30.47
C HIS A 441 5.66 9.17 -31.40
N GLY A 442 5.19 7.93 -31.24
CA GLY A 442 4.09 7.33 -32.00
C GLY A 442 2.74 8.02 -31.75
N ALA A 443 2.57 8.63 -30.58
CA ALA A 443 1.41 9.47 -30.26
C ALA A 443 1.53 10.92 -30.78
N GLY A 444 2.60 11.27 -31.48
CA GLY A 444 2.79 12.59 -32.09
C GLY A 444 3.29 13.66 -31.10
N PHE A 445 4.02 13.27 -30.06
CA PHE A 445 4.65 14.19 -29.11
C PHE A 445 6.17 14.25 -29.25
N GLN A 446 6.72 15.38 -28.79
CA GLN A 446 8.13 15.63 -28.58
C GLN A 446 8.39 16.00 -27.12
N ILE A 447 9.49 15.54 -26.54
CA ILE A 447 9.87 15.85 -25.16
C ILE A 447 10.55 17.23 -25.12
N SER A 448 9.94 18.17 -24.40
CA SER A 448 10.46 19.53 -24.24
C SER A 448 11.32 19.68 -22.97
N GLN A 449 10.94 19.03 -21.87
CA GLN A 449 11.67 19.07 -20.60
C GLN A 449 11.62 17.73 -19.88
N VAL A 450 12.66 17.48 -19.07
CA VAL A 450 12.80 16.35 -18.18
C VAL A 450 13.23 16.91 -16.83
N ILE A 451 12.43 16.69 -15.79
CA ILE A 451 12.64 17.30 -14.48
C ILE A 451 12.71 16.19 -13.42
N PRO A 452 13.83 16.02 -12.71
CA PRO A 452 13.90 15.05 -11.63
C PRO A 452 13.14 15.54 -10.39
N ILE A 453 12.31 14.66 -9.83
CA ILE A 453 11.59 14.89 -8.57
C ILE A 453 11.90 13.75 -7.62
N LYS A 454 12.29 14.09 -6.40
CA LYS A 454 12.46 13.10 -5.33
C LYS A 454 11.08 12.58 -4.93
N ALA A 455 10.71 11.44 -5.48
CA ALA A 455 9.38 10.85 -5.29
C ALA A 455 9.35 9.86 -4.12
N GLU A 456 10.50 9.29 -3.78
CA GLU A 456 10.57 8.19 -2.82
C GLU A 456 11.04 8.62 -1.43
N MET A 457 10.41 8.03 -0.42
CA MET A 457 10.79 8.25 0.97
C MET A 457 12.12 7.52 1.26
N SER A 458 13.09 8.22 1.83
CA SER A 458 14.41 7.66 2.18
C SER A 458 14.36 6.49 3.19
N VAL A 459 13.20 6.22 3.77
CA VAL A 459 12.92 5.11 4.70
C VAL A 459 12.23 3.90 4.05
N SER A 460 12.01 3.91 2.74
CA SER A 460 11.42 2.79 2.00
C SER A 460 12.33 1.57 2.09
N VAL A 461 11.80 0.47 2.66
CA VAL A 461 12.56 -0.77 2.87
C VAL A 461 12.89 -1.43 1.52
N SER A 462 11.98 -1.37 0.55
CA SER A 462 12.19 -1.91 -0.80
C SER A 462 13.35 -1.23 -1.51
N ILE A 463 13.48 0.10 -1.35
CA ILE A 463 14.56 0.88 -1.95
C ILE A 463 15.87 0.62 -1.23
N GLN A 464 15.87 0.57 0.10
CA GLN A 464 17.07 0.25 0.88
C GLN A 464 17.62 -1.16 0.57
N ALA A 465 16.75 -2.09 0.19
CA ALA A 465 17.12 -3.45 -0.22
C ALA A 465 17.53 -3.57 -1.70
N ALA A 466 17.29 -2.55 -2.52
CA ALA A 466 17.58 -2.59 -3.96
C ALA A 466 19.09 -2.48 -4.23
N LYS A 467 19.60 -3.27 -5.18
CA LYS A 467 20.99 -3.17 -5.64
C LYS A 467 21.30 -1.82 -6.30
N MET A 468 20.31 -1.24 -6.96
CA MET A 468 20.36 0.08 -7.60
C MET A 468 19.10 0.86 -7.20
N PRO A 469 19.08 1.50 -6.03
CA PRO A 469 17.89 2.21 -5.55
C PRO A 469 17.55 3.38 -6.47
N ILE A 470 16.29 3.54 -6.84
CA ILE A 470 15.79 4.69 -7.59
C ILE A 470 14.95 5.52 -6.62
N ASN A 471 15.43 6.72 -6.29
CA ASN A 471 14.82 7.68 -5.38
C ASN A 471 14.10 8.83 -6.12
N TYR A 472 14.41 9.01 -7.40
CA TYR A 472 13.90 10.10 -8.23
C TYR A 472 13.04 9.56 -9.37
N ASN A 473 11.84 10.13 -9.48
CA ASN A 473 11.02 10.03 -10.70
C ASN A 473 11.43 11.15 -11.66
N LEU A 474 11.19 10.94 -12.95
CA LEU A 474 11.30 12.01 -13.92
C LEU A 474 9.91 12.49 -14.32
N VAL A 475 9.72 13.80 -14.31
CA VAL A 475 8.57 14.45 -14.93
C VAL A 475 8.94 14.81 -16.36
N PHE A 476 8.22 14.23 -17.30
CA PHE A 476 8.31 14.54 -18.73
C PHE A 476 7.31 15.63 -19.08
N VAL A 477 7.78 16.67 -19.76
CA VAL A 477 6.91 17.70 -20.35
C VAL A 477 6.97 17.54 -21.86
N CYS A 478 5.86 17.11 -22.45
CA CYS A 478 5.73 16.80 -23.86
C CYS A 478 4.86 17.83 -24.59
N ARG A 479 5.26 18.19 -25.81
CA ARG A 479 4.54 19.10 -26.72
C ARG A 479 4.21 18.37 -28.01
N LYS A 480 3.15 18.77 -28.72
CA LYS A 480 2.84 18.18 -30.03
C LYS A 480 4.00 18.41 -31.00
N ILE A 481 4.33 17.40 -31.81
CA ILE A 481 5.36 17.54 -32.85
C ILE A 481 4.98 18.70 -33.77
N GLY A 482 5.96 19.59 -34.04
CA GLY A 482 5.76 20.80 -34.85
C GLY A 482 5.37 22.05 -34.05
N PHE A 483 5.05 21.93 -32.76
CA PHE A 483 4.84 23.09 -31.88
C PHE A 483 6.16 23.83 -31.62
N ASN A 484 6.24 25.12 -31.97
CA ASN A 484 7.45 25.94 -31.85
C ASN A 484 8.71 25.29 -32.45
N SER A 485 8.58 24.71 -33.65
CA SER A 485 9.71 24.19 -34.43
C SER A 485 10.61 25.33 -34.92
N SER A 486 11.40 25.93 -34.01
CA SER A 486 12.48 26.84 -34.39
C SER A 486 13.67 26.10 -35.05
N GLY A 487 13.52 24.81 -35.39
CA GLY A 487 14.60 23.99 -35.95
C GLY A 487 15.83 23.87 -35.07
N LYS A 488 15.76 24.26 -33.78
CA LYS A 488 16.90 24.17 -32.87
C LYS A 488 17.14 22.71 -32.57
N ALA A 489 18.22 22.18 -33.15
CA ALA A 489 18.79 20.91 -32.72
C ALA A 489 19.02 20.98 -31.21
N TYR A 490 18.76 19.88 -30.51
CA TYR A 490 19.26 19.65 -29.15
C TYR A 490 20.47 18.73 -29.30
N PRO A 491 21.71 19.27 -29.34
CA PRO A 491 22.90 18.45 -29.53
C PRO A 491 23.17 17.58 -28.31
N ILE A 492 23.90 16.49 -28.51
CA ILE A 492 24.27 15.58 -27.42
C ILE A 492 25.09 16.31 -26.34
N ASP A 493 25.93 17.27 -26.73
CA ASP A 493 26.73 18.08 -25.81
C ASP A 493 25.84 18.95 -24.90
N GLU A 494 24.72 19.46 -25.41
CA GLU A 494 23.74 20.20 -24.61
C GLU A 494 22.99 19.27 -23.66
N ALA A 495 22.66 18.04 -24.09
CA ALA A 495 22.07 17.04 -23.21
C ALA A 495 23.01 16.66 -22.06
N ILE A 496 24.31 16.43 -22.35
CA ILE A 496 25.34 16.14 -21.35
C ILE A 496 25.49 17.33 -20.40
N LYS A 497 25.51 18.55 -20.92
CA LYS A 497 25.59 19.77 -20.11
C LYS A 497 24.39 19.89 -19.17
N ASP A 498 23.17 19.72 -19.66
CA ASP A 498 21.94 19.78 -18.84
C ASP A 498 21.99 18.79 -17.67
N ILE A 499 22.43 17.55 -17.93
CA ILE A 499 22.58 16.52 -16.91
C ILE A 499 23.61 16.94 -15.85
N ASN A 500 24.78 17.44 -16.27
CA ASN A 500 25.82 17.89 -15.36
C ASN A 500 25.37 19.09 -14.52
N ASP A 501 24.66 20.05 -15.12
CA ASP A 501 24.12 21.21 -14.42
C ASP A 501 23.07 20.80 -13.38
N ILE A 502 22.23 19.79 -13.68
CA ILE A 502 21.28 19.21 -12.72
C ILE A 502 22.02 18.57 -11.55
N PHE A 503 23.02 17.72 -11.83
CA PHE A 503 23.80 17.08 -10.79
C PHE A 503 24.52 18.10 -9.90
N GLN A 504 25.11 19.14 -10.50
CA GLN A 504 25.79 20.19 -9.74
C GLN A 504 24.81 20.93 -8.83
N LYS A 505 23.70 21.45 -9.37
CA LYS A 505 22.69 22.17 -8.59
C LYS A 505 22.10 21.36 -7.44
N MET A 506 21.90 20.07 -7.65
CA MET A 506 21.36 19.18 -6.61
C MET A 506 22.42 18.80 -5.58
N ASN A 507 23.68 18.56 -5.99
CA ASN A 507 24.80 18.37 -5.07
C ASN A 507 25.04 19.61 -4.19
N ASP A 508 24.96 20.81 -4.75
CA ASP A 508 25.10 22.09 -4.02
C ASP A 508 24.03 22.24 -2.93
N LYS A 509 22.87 21.58 -3.10
CA LYS A 509 21.77 21.51 -2.12
C LYS A 509 21.87 20.30 -1.17
N GLY A 510 22.97 19.57 -1.19
CA GLY A 510 23.18 18.37 -0.36
C GLY A 510 22.31 17.17 -0.75
N LEU A 511 21.73 17.16 -1.96
CA LEU A 511 20.93 16.06 -2.46
C LEU A 511 21.84 15.02 -3.13
N ASN A 512 21.91 13.83 -2.55
CA ASN A 512 22.68 12.72 -3.11
C ASN A 512 21.88 11.94 -4.16
N PHE A 513 22.59 11.42 -5.16
CA PHE A 513 22.06 10.51 -6.18
C PHE A 513 22.73 9.15 -6.08
N SER A 514 21.93 8.09 -6.06
CA SER A 514 22.41 6.74 -6.21
C SER A 514 22.92 6.49 -7.64
N LYS A 515 23.52 5.31 -7.86
CA LYS A 515 23.83 4.84 -9.21
C LYS A 515 22.56 4.68 -10.07
N GLY A 516 21.47 4.18 -9.48
CA GLY A 516 20.18 4.03 -10.15
C GLY A 516 19.59 5.38 -10.57
N ASP A 517 19.67 6.39 -9.71
CA ASP A 517 19.17 7.73 -9.99
C ASP A 517 19.91 8.38 -11.17
N ARG A 518 21.23 8.21 -11.22
CA ARG A 518 22.06 8.70 -12.34
C ARG A 518 21.67 8.02 -13.64
N THR A 519 21.45 6.70 -13.62
CA THR A 519 21.02 5.93 -14.79
C THR A 519 19.66 6.39 -15.31
N VAL A 520 18.68 6.57 -14.42
CA VAL A 520 17.35 7.06 -14.76
C VAL A 520 17.43 8.45 -15.39
N LEU A 521 18.17 9.39 -14.80
CA LEU A 521 18.33 10.74 -15.34
C LEU A 521 18.98 10.73 -16.73
N LEU A 522 20.02 9.91 -16.93
CA LEU A 522 20.66 9.72 -18.23
C LEU A 522 19.67 9.23 -19.28
N TYR A 523 18.84 8.23 -18.96
CA TYR A 523 17.84 7.72 -19.89
C TYR A 523 16.80 8.79 -20.24
N GLY A 524 16.25 9.51 -19.26
CA GLY A 524 15.27 10.57 -19.56
C GLY A 524 15.81 11.66 -20.49
N HIS A 525 17.03 12.13 -20.25
CA HIS A 525 17.67 13.12 -21.14
C HIS A 525 18.07 12.53 -22.50
N ALA A 526 18.46 11.25 -22.56
CA ALA A 526 18.65 10.55 -23.83
C ALA A 526 17.35 10.51 -24.64
N LEU A 527 16.21 10.20 -24.01
CA LEU A 527 14.91 10.24 -24.69
C LEU A 527 14.60 11.63 -25.23
N LYS A 528 14.85 12.69 -24.44
CA LYS A 528 14.72 14.08 -24.91
C LYS A 528 15.56 14.31 -26.17
N TYR A 529 16.83 13.90 -26.16
CA TYR A 529 17.71 13.99 -27.32
C TYR A 529 17.18 13.25 -28.55
N LEU A 530 16.79 11.98 -28.41
CA LEU A 530 16.23 11.19 -29.50
C LEU A 530 14.96 11.84 -30.08
N SER A 531 14.13 12.42 -29.21
CA SER A 531 12.89 13.11 -29.57
C SER A 531 13.13 14.35 -30.43
N PHE A 532 14.24 15.08 -30.22
CA PHE A 532 14.67 16.19 -31.09
C PHE A 532 15.25 15.73 -32.42
N LYS A 533 15.84 14.52 -32.48
CA LYS A 533 16.31 13.92 -33.74
C LYS A 533 15.18 13.34 -34.59
N GLY A 534 13.99 13.15 -34.02
CA GLY A 534 12.85 12.55 -34.72
C GLY A 534 13.07 11.08 -35.06
N LEU A 535 13.89 10.37 -34.28
CA LEU A 535 14.15 8.95 -34.49
C LEU A 535 12.89 8.13 -34.18
N ARG A 536 12.55 7.21 -35.08
CA ARG A 536 11.37 6.34 -34.99
C ARG A 536 11.78 4.92 -34.68
N ASN A 537 10.91 4.19 -33.95
CA ASN A 537 11.05 2.77 -33.68
C ASN A 537 12.44 2.42 -33.11
N VAL A 538 12.82 3.13 -32.06
CA VAL A 538 14.08 2.86 -31.36
C VAL A 538 13.98 1.47 -30.74
N THR A 539 15.08 0.72 -30.80
CA THR A 539 15.23 -0.58 -30.16
C THR A 539 16.26 -0.48 -29.03
N THR A 540 16.24 -1.44 -28.10
CA THR A 540 17.12 -1.51 -26.92
C THR A 540 18.61 -1.53 -27.23
#